data_AF-A0A537UK57-F1
#
_entry.id   AF-A0A537UK57-F1
#
_cell.length_a   1.000
_cell.length_b   1.000
_cell.length_c   1.000
_cell.angle_alpha   90.00
_cell.angle_beta   90.00
_cell.angle_gamma   90.00
#
_symmetry.space_group_name_H-M   'P 1'
#
loop_
_entity.id
_entity.type
_entity.pdbx_description
1 polymer ?
#
loop_
_entity_poly.entity_id
_entity_poly.type
_entity_poly.pdbx_seq_one_letter_code
_entity_poly.pdbx_strand_id
1 'polypeptide(L)'
;MRLRQQVFAVAIVFLATPSVAEPSDGGRLLQHVQNSRQHTATVFVSNETKEEPDTDILALMSGKCSTLKVAGRDFACRAVAFFHGEQGRANFTIALDDPTDDSHIITFSGQNSRREQDNLYELQIDRMLLNSKHRPRVDGLPVPFVESSAGICKQLGSFATRQVSSISCSAIDGNGKKYELQFESDGSPMNVRKIRRSSPLTERRRAMQKAQLECRRKADLAKILPRDRTAYIIGCLDADSQRPIPAADQ
;
A
#
# COMPACT_ATOMS: atom_id res chain seq x y z
N MET A 1 27.98 -54.67 -6.23
CA MET A 1 27.78 -54.27 -7.65
C MET A 1 27.87 -52.74 -7.71
N ARG A 2 29.05 -52.22 -8.05
CA ARG A 2 29.38 -51.52 -9.32
C ARG A 2 28.56 -50.22 -9.51
N LEU A 3 29.14 -49.06 -9.17
CA LEU A 3 29.97 -48.16 -10.01
C LEU A 3 29.16 -47.35 -11.04
N ARG A 4 29.15 -46.01 -10.92
CA ARG A 4 29.83 -45.10 -11.87
C ARG A 4 29.47 -43.62 -11.64
N GLN A 5 30.47 -42.86 -11.21
CA GLN A 5 30.64 -41.44 -11.56
C GLN A 5 30.86 -41.31 -13.08
N GLN A 6 30.47 -40.17 -13.66
CA GLN A 6 31.11 -39.66 -14.86
C GLN A 6 31.37 -38.16 -14.76
N VAL A 7 32.66 -37.85 -14.89
CA VAL A 7 33.29 -36.57 -15.16
C VAL A 7 33.56 -36.53 -16.66
N PHE A 8 33.24 -35.44 -17.37
CA PHE A 8 33.87 -35.02 -18.63
C PHE A 8 33.69 -33.50 -18.72
N ALA A 9 34.75 -32.70 -18.57
CA ALA A 9 35.84 -32.39 -19.50
C ALA A 9 35.47 -31.27 -20.50
N VAL A 10 36.33 -30.25 -20.45
CA VAL A 10 36.33 -28.93 -21.08
C VAL A 10 36.51 -29.00 -22.60
N ALA A 11 35.89 -28.07 -23.34
CA ALA A 11 36.38 -27.66 -24.66
C ALA A 11 36.41 -26.12 -24.73
N ILE A 12 37.63 -25.58 -24.75
CA ILE A 12 37.95 -24.18 -25.03
C ILE A 12 38.01 -24.02 -26.55
N VAL A 13 37.29 -23.05 -27.10
CA VAL A 13 37.47 -22.60 -28.49
C VAL A 13 37.89 -21.14 -28.47
N PHE A 14 39.16 -20.92 -28.81
CA PHE A 14 39.71 -19.64 -29.24
C PHE A 14 39.24 -19.34 -30.67
N LEU A 15 38.69 -18.15 -30.91
CA LEU A 15 38.66 -17.56 -32.24
C LEU A 15 39.09 -16.09 -32.16
N ALA A 16 39.99 -15.75 -33.07
CA ALA A 16 40.81 -14.56 -33.12
C ALA A 16 40.09 -13.32 -33.65
N THR A 17 40.54 -12.15 -33.18
CA THR A 17 40.42 -10.83 -33.84
C THR A 17 41.33 -10.78 -35.08
N PRO A 18 40.99 -10.05 -36.16
CA PRO A 18 41.31 -8.61 -36.19
C PRO A 18 40.33 -7.74 -37.00
N SER A 19 40.21 -6.45 -36.68
CA SER A 19 40.57 -5.40 -37.65
C SER A 19 40.44 -4.01 -37.03
N VAL A 20 41.55 -3.30 -37.11
CA VAL A 20 41.72 -1.87 -36.89
C VAL A 20 41.23 -1.12 -38.13
N ALA A 21 40.43 -0.07 -37.95
CA ALA A 21 40.33 1.03 -38.91
C ALA A 21 39.79 2.29 -38.21
N GLU A 22 40.68 3.25 -37.99
CA GLU A 22 40.45 4.70 -37.89
C GLU A 22 41.49 5.36 -38.82
N PRO A 23 41.44 6.67 -39.16
CA PRO A 23 40.35 7.64 -39.17
C PRO A 23 40.28 8.39 -40.53
N SER A 24 39.32 9.30 -40.73
CA SER A 24 39.54 10.45 -41.63
C SER A 24 38.73 11.67 -41.18
N ASP A 25 39.51 12.74 -41.02
CA ASP A 25 39.14 14.12 -40.72
C ASP A 25 38.21 14.77 -41.74
N GLY A 26 37.46 15.77 -41.28
CA GLY A 26 37.11 16.92 -42.11
C GLY A 26 35.76 17.56 -41.81
N GLY A 27 35.77 18.73 -41.14
CA GLY A 27 34.66 19.69 -41.27
C GLY A 27 34.28 20.50 -40.03
N ARG A 28 35.11 21.48 -39.67
CA ARG A 28 34.88 22.53 -38.66
C ARG A 28 34.12 23.71 -39.29
N LEU A 29 32.96 24.12 -38.74
CA LEU A 29 32.27 25.45 -38.81
C LEU A 29 30.80 25.19 -38.40
N LEU A 30 30.25 25.63 -37.26
CA LEU A 30 30.11 27.01 -36.79
C LEU A 30 29.92 27.02 -35.25
N GLN A 31 30.55 28.01 -34.63
CA GLN A 31 30.45 28.40 -33.23
C GLN A 31 29.68 29.75 -33.19
N HIS A 32 29.07 30.08 -32.04
CA HIS A 32 28.10 31.16 -31.75
C HIS A 32 26.65 30.78 -32.09
N VAL A 33 25.72 30.70 -31.12
CA VAL A 33 25.35 31.75 -30.17
C VAL A 33 25.00 31.17 -28.79
N GLN A 34 25.80 31.50 -27.77
CA GLN A 34 25.32 31.62 -26.40
C GLN A 34 24.52 32.92 -26.28
N ASN A 35 23.40 32.86 -25.55
CA ASN A 35 22.82 33.90 -24.70
C ASN A 35 21.32 34.06 -24.94
N SER A 36 20.51 33.29 -24.20
CA SER A 36 19.25 33.83 -23.70
C SER A 36 18.90 33.14 -22.39
N ARG A 37 19.00 33.91 -21.31
CA ARG A 37 18.39 33.62 -20.01
C ARG A 37 16.89 33.45 -20.24
N GLN A 38 16.40 32.22 -20.18
CA GLN A 38 15.00 31.98 -19.88
C GLN A 38 14.93 31.34 -18.51
N HIS A 39 14.46 32.15 -17.56
CA HIS A 39 13.91 31.70 -16.29
C HIS A 39 12.75 30.74 -16.58
N THR A 40 13.02 29.46 -16.74
CA THR A 40 12.01 28.43 -16.53
C THR A 40 11.88 28.27 -15.03
N ALA A 41 10.90 28.98 -14.45
CA ALA A 41 10.35 28.65 -13.16
C ALA A 41 9.81 27.21 -13.25
N THR A 42 10.60 26.24 -12.83
CA THR A 42 10.11 24.90 -12.51
C THR A 42 9.22 25.05 -11.28
N VAL A 43 7.92 25.18 -11.53
CA VAL A 43 6.87 24.96 -10.54
C VAL A 43 7.05 23.52 -10.07
N PHE A 44 7.61 23.34 -8.87
CA PHE A 44 7.48 22.08 -8.16
C PHE A 44 6.00 21.93 -7.80
N VAL A 45 5.25 21.29 -8.70
CA VAL A 45 3.96 20.72 -8.34
C VAL A 45 4.30 19.56 -7.40
N SER A 46 4.21 19.83 -6.10
CA SER A 46 4.08 18.77 -5.12
C SER A 46 2.80 18.00 -5.48
N ASN A 47 2.95 16.91 -6.23
CA ASN A 47 1.97 15.85 -6.19
C ASN A 47 2.04 15.32 -4.76
N GLU A 48 1.24 15.89 -3.88
CA GLU A 48 0.86 15.23 -2.64
C GLU A 48 0.11 13.97 -3.09
N THR A 49 0.86 12.89 -3.19
CA THR A 49 0.30 11.55 -3.33
C THR A 49 -0.58 11.36 -2.12
N LYS A 50 -1.89 11.50 -2.34
CA LYS A 50 -2.92 10.99 -1.45
C LYS A 50 -2.56 9.53 -1.19
N GLU A 51 -1.96 9.27 -0.04
CA GLU A 51 -1.45 7.96 0.32
C GLU A 51 -2.68 7.11 0.64
N GLU A 52 -3.29 6.57 -0.41
CA GLU A 52 -4.35 5.59 -0.26
C GLU A 52 -3.78 4.42 0.54
N PRO A 53 -4.58 3.79 1.43
CA PRO A 53 -4.08 2.70 2.25
C PRO A 53 -3.49 1.63 1.33
N ASP A 54 -2.23 1.30 1.55
CA ASP A 54 -1.47 0.32 0.77
C ASP A 54 -1.99 -1.11 0.95
N THR A 55 -3.17 -1.29 1.55
CA THR A 55 -3.69 -2.60 1.95
C THR A 55 -4.18 -3.40 0.75
N ASP A 56 -3.60 -4.58 0.52
CA ASP A 56 -4.06 -5.55 -0.48
C ASP A 56 -4.86 -6.71 0.14
N ILE A 57 -4.67 -6.99 1.44
CA ILE A 57 -5.42 -8.01 2.18
C ILE A 57 -5.89 -7.46 3.52
N LEU A 58 -7.17 -7.63 3.80
CA LEU A 58 -7.79 -7.44 5.11
C LEU A 58 -8.39 -8.75 5.59
N ALA A 59 -8.07 -9.19 6.80
CA ALA A 59 -8.68 -10.33 7.45
C ALA A 59 -9.22 -9.95 8.83
N LEU A 60 -10.53 -10.05 9.03
CA LEU A 60 -11.17 -9.84 10.32
C LEU A 60 -11.39 -11.17 11.03
N MET A 61 -11.09 -11.22 12.32
CA MET A 61 -11.09 -12.44 13.13
C MET A 61 -12.10 -12.34 14.26
N SER A 62 -12.76 -13.46 14.53
CA SER A 62 -13.71 -13.61 15.65
C SER A 62 -13.08 -14.45 16.76
N GLY A 63 -13.24 -13.99 17.99
CA GLY A 63 -12.62 -14.58 19.17
C GLY A 63 -12.52 -13.60 20.34
N LYS A 64 -11.60 -13.89 21.25
CA LYS A 64 -11.38 -13.11 22.47
C LYS A 64 -9.89 -12.87 22.70
N CYS A 65 -9.55 -11.78 23.39
CA CYS A 65 -8.20 -11.56 23.88
C CYS A 65 -8.12 -12.03 25.34
N SER A 66 -7.37 -13.10 25.60
CA SER A 66 -7.08 -13.58 26.95
C SER A 66 -6.03 -12.74 27.65
N THR A 67 -5.19 -12.04 26.90
CA THR A 67 -4.29 -10.99 27.42
C THR A 67 -4.22 -9.86 26.42
N LEU A 68 -4.38 -8.63 26.88
CA LEU A 68 -4.07 -7.44 26.10
C LEU A 68 -3.55 -6.36 27.04
N LYS A 69 -2.24 -6.14 27.01
CA LYS A 69 -1.55 -5.14 27.83
C LYS A 69 -0.95 -4.07 26.94
N VAL A 70 -1.27 -2.82 27.24
CA VAL A 70 -0.75 -1.66 26.51
C VAL A 70 -0.08 -0.74 27.52
N ALA A 71 1.25 -0.64 27.45
CA ALA A 71 2.05 0.17 28.34
C ALA A 71 1.76 -0.08 29.84
N GLY A 72 1.53 -1.34 30.21
CA GLY A 72 1.26 -1.76 31.59
C GLY A 72 -0.21 -1.68 32.04
N ARG A 73 -1.14 -1.28 31.17
CA ARG A 73 -2.59 -1.31 31.43
C ARG A 73 -3.24 -2.48 30.71
N ASP A 74 -4.10 -3.20 31.41
CA ASP A 74 -4.90 -4.29 30.85
C ASP A 74 -6.15 -3.74 30.14
N PHE A 75 -6.48 -4.34 29.00
CA PHE A 75 -7.67 -4.03 28.21
C PHE A 75 -8.35 -5.32 27.75
N ALA A 76 -9.65 -5.24 27.44
CA ALA A 76 -10.29 -6.23 26.58
C ALA A 76 -10.20 -5.77 25.12
N CYS A 77 -10.37 -6.69 24.17
CA CYS A 77 -10.45 -6.35 22.76
C CYS A 77 -11.88 -6.50 22.24
N ARG A 78 -12.28 -5.53 21.43
CA ARG A 78 -13.55 -5.52 20.70
C ARG A 78 -13.44 -6.19 19.34
N ALA A 79 -12.28 -6.05 18.68
CA ALA A 79 -12.02 -6.65 17.38
C ALA A 79 -10.52 -6.85 17.14
N VAL A 80 -10.18 -7.88 16.36
CA VAL A 80 -8.82 -8.15 15.89
C VAL A 80 -8.83 -8.29 14.37
N ALA A 81 -7.95 -7.53 13.71
CA ALA A 81 -7.83 -7.52 12.26
C ALA A 81 -6.36 -7.65 11.85
N PHE A 82 -6.14 -8.32 10.73
CA PHE A 82 -4.87 -8.35 10.03
C PHE A 82 -4.98 -7.55 8.74
N PHE A 83 -3.98 -6.71 8.48
CA PHE A 83 -3.82 -6.00 7.23
C PHE A 83 -2.45 -6.36 6.64
N HIS A 84 -2.41 -6.64 5.35
CA HIS A 84 -1.18 -6.73 4.58
C HIS A 84 -1.19 -5.60 3.55
N GLY A 85 -0.05 -4.94 3.40
CA GLY A 85 0.18 -3.89 2.43
C GLY A 85 0.91 -4.40 1.18
N GLU A 86 0.73 -3.74 0.04
CA GLU A 86 1.37 -4.08 -1.24
C GLU A 86 2.91 -4.02 -1.13
N GLN A 87 3.44 -3.12 -0.31
CA GLN A 87 4.87 -3.02 -0.03
C GLN A 87 5.39 -4.11 0.94
N GLY A 88 4.53 -5.02 1.40
CA GLY A 88 4.89 -6.15 2.27
C GLY A 88 4.81 -5.84 3.77
N ARG A 89 4.42 -4.62 4.15
CA ARG A 89 4.17 -4.28 5.56
C ARG A 89 2.90 -4.97 6.03
N ALA A 90 2.98 -5.66 7.15
CA ALA A 90 1.84 -6.31 7.78
C ALA A 90 1.54 -5.71 9.14
N ASN A 91 0.26 -5.76 9.51
CA ASN A 91 -0.28 -5.13 10.69
C ASN A 91 -1.26 -6.07 11.39
N PHE A 92 -1.06 -6.33 12.68
CA PHE A 92 -2.10 -6.84 13.56
C PHE A 92 -2.70 -5.65 14.31
N THR A 93 -3.96 -5.32 14.03
CA THR A 93 -4.67 -4.17 14.59
C THR A 93 -5.78 -4.64 15.52
N ILE A 94 -5.78 -4.07 16.73
CA ILE A 94 -6.67 -4.45 17.81
C ILE A 94 -7.45 -3.20 18.20
N ALA A 95 -8.77 -3.27 18.08
CA ALA A 95 -9.66 -2.27 18.65
C ALA A 95 -9.88 -2.63 20.13
N LEU A 96 -9.53 -1.71 21.03
CA LEU A 96 -9.66 -1.92 22.46
C LEU A 96 -11.09 -1.64 22.90
N ASP A 97 -11.52 -2.37 23.93
CA ASP A 97 -12.69 -2.01 24.72
C ASP A 97 -12.23 -1.11 25.87
N ASP A 98 -12.05 0.18 25.57
CA ASP A 98 -11.69 1.21 26.54
C ASP A 98 -12.93 2.08 26.86
N PRO A 99 -13.46 2.04 28.08
CA PRO A 99 -14.65 2.81 28.45
C PRO A 99 -14.43 4.33 28.44
N THR A 100 -13.17 4.78 28.41
CA THR A 100 -12.79 6.20 28.39
C THR A 100 -12.42 6.71 26.98
N ASP A 101 -12.19 5.79 26.04
CA ASP A 101 -11.79 6.12 24.67
C ASP A 101 -12.30 5.08 23.66
N ASP A 102 -13.42 5.39 23.01
CA ASP A 102 -14.05 4.53 21.99
C ASP A 102 -13.19 4.34 20.72
N SER A 103 -12.20 5.21 20.54
CA SER A 103 -11.29 5.28 19.38
C SER A 103 -9.91 4.67 19.68
N HIS A 104 -9.76 4.02 20.85
CA HIS A 104 -8.52 3.41 21.28
C HIS A 104 -8.20 2.16 20.45
N ILE A 105 -7.16 2.27 19.62
CA ILE A 105 -6.72 1.20 18.72
C ILE A 105 -5.20 1.12 18.83
N ILE A 106 -4.68 -0.11 18.88
CA ILE A 106 -3.25 -0.36 18.74
C ILE A 106 -2.99 -1.23 17.51
N THR A 107 -1.82 -1.05 16.90
CA THR A 107 -1.37 -1.88 15.79
C THR A 107 0.08 -2.30 16.01
N PHE A 108 0.32 -3.60 15.95
CA PHE A 108 1.66 -4.17 15.82
C PHE A 108 2.03 -4.19 14.34
N SER A 109 3.05 -3.45 13.93
CA SER A 109 3.43 -3.27 12.52
C SER A 109 4.86 -3.73 12.25
N GLY A 110 5.05 -4.35 11.08
CA GLY A 110 6.36 -4.83 10.66
C GLY A 110 6.49 -5.01 9.15
N GLN A 111 7.72 -4.86 8.63
CA GLN A 111 8.01 -5.06 7.20
C GLN A 111 8.40 -6.51 6.86
N ASN A 112 8.97 -7.24 7.83
CA ASN A 112 9.56 -8.55 7.59
C ASN A 112 8.61 -9.62 8.12
N SER A 113 7.79 -10.14 7.21
CA SER A 113 6.96 -11.30 7.47
C SER A 113 7.65 -12.58 7.00
N ARG A 114 7.60 -13.63 7.82
CA ARG A 114 8.10 -14.96 7.49
C ARG A 114 6.99 -15.96 7.67
N ARG A 115 6.84 -16.85 6.69
CA ARG A 115 6.00 -18.04 6.79
C ARG A 115 6.92 -19.25 6.86
N GLU A 116 7.16 -19.75 8.07
CA GLU A 116 8.06 -20.91 8.26
C GLU A 116 7.36 -22.23 7.95
N GLN A 117 6.04 -22.30 8.19
CA GLN A 117 5.19 -23.47 7.93
C GLN A 117 3.84 -23.00 7.38
N ASP A 118 3.08 -23.88 6.73
CA ASP A 118 1.76 -23.52 6.15
C ASP A 118 0.81 -22.87 7.17
N ASN A 119 0.95 -23.24 8.45
CA ASN A 119 0.08 -22.82 9.55
C ASN A 119 0.75 -21.89 10.57
N LEU A 120 1.98 -21.43 10.35
CA LEU A 120 2.66 -20.49 11.25
C LEU A 120 3.11 -19.26 10.47
N TYR A 121 2.61 -18.11 10.88
CA TYR A 121 3.01 -16.81 10.36
C TYR A 121 3.72 -16.01 11.46
N GLU A 122 4.91 -15.51 11.17
CA GLU A 122 5.69 -14.68 12.07
C GLU A 122 5.92 -13.30 11.46
N LEU A 123 5.71 -12.26 12.27
CA LEU A 123 5.94 -10.88 11.90
C LEU A 123 6.92 -10.25 12.89
N GLN A 124 8.05 -9.77 12.38
CA GLN A 124 8.99 -8.97 13.17
C GLN A 124 8.45 -7.54 13.26
N ILE A 125 8.23 -7.08 14.49
CA ILE A 125 7.65 -5.76 14.77
C ILE A 125 8.76 -4.72 14.78
N ASP A 126 8.57 -3.65 14.01
CA ASP A 126 9.48 -2.49 13.97
C ASP A 126 8.85 -1.20 14.55
N ARG A 127 7.51 -1.19 14.71
CA ARG A 127 6.79 -0.06 15.29
C ARG A 127 5.42 -0.46 15.82
N MET A 128 4.98 0.28 16.84
CA MET A 128 3.60 0.32 17.28
C MET A 128 2.90 1.53 16.69
N LEU A 129 1.65 1.36 16.24
CA LEU A 129 0.78 2.47 15.88
C LEU A 129 -0.29 2.60 16.96
N LEU A 130 -0.38 3.78 17.58
CA LEU A 130 -1.26 4.04 18.73
C LEU A 130 -2.27 5.11 18.35
N ASN A 131 -3.54 4.75 18.35
CA ASN A 131 -4.63 5.67 18.08
C ASN A 131 -5.50 5.88 19.32
N SER A 132 -6.00 7.11 19.48
CA SER A 132 -6.87 7.54 20.57
C SER A 132 -7.80 8.64 20.08
N LYS A 133 -8.85 8.95 20.86
CA LYS A 133 -9.87 9.96 20.51
C LYS A 133 -9.30 11.34 20.16
N HIS A 134 -8.20 11.72 20.79
CA HIS A 134 -7.59 13.05 20.66
C HIS A 134 -6.48 13.13 19.62
N ARG A 135 -6.24 12.07 18.84
CA ARG A 135 -5.25 12.11 17.75
C ARG A 135 -5.64 13.12 16.68
N PRO A 136 -4.65 13.80 16.06
CA PRO A 136 -4.91 14.70 14.94
C PRO A 136 -5.53 13.93 13.78
N ARG A 137 -6.34 14.63 12.98
CA ARG A 137 -6.99 14.09 11.79
C ARG A 137 -6.50 14.81 10.55
N VAL A 138 -6.26 14.05 9.49
CA VAL A 138 -5.95 14.57 8.15
C VAL A 138 -7.06 14.09 7.22
N ASP A 139 -7.69 14.99 6.48
CA ASP A 139 -8.88 14.71 5.67
C ASP A 139 -10.02 14.01 6.43
N GLY A 140 -10.16 14.32 7.73
CA GLY A 140 -11.15 13.71 8.62
C GLY A 140 -10.79 12.31 9.15
N LEU A 141 -9.67 11.72 8.71
CA LEU A 141 -9.17 10.42 9.15
C LEU A 141 -8.17 10.55 10.31
N PRO A 142 -8.28 9.75 11.38
CA PRO A 142 -7.34 9.79 12.49
C PRO A 142 -5.95 9.30 12.07
N VAL A 143 -4.91 10.06 12.43
CA VAL A 143 -3.52 9.69 12.19
C VAL A 143 -2.93 9.08 13.46
N PRO A 144 -2.57 7.78 13.47
CA PRO A 144 -2.02 7.15 14.65
C PRO A 144 -0.65 7.75 15.02
N PHE A 145 -0.30 7.67 16.29
CA PHE A 145 1.04 7.96 16.76
C PHE A 145 1.95 6.77 16.44
N VAL A 146 3.10 7.03 15.83
CA VAL A 146 4.08 5.99 15.50
C VAL A 146 5.14 5.95 16.59
N GLU A 147 5.22 4.83 17.30
CA GLU A 147 6.23 4.58 18.32
C GLU A 147 7.19 3.50 17.82
N SER A 148 8.50 3.78 17.87
CA SER A 148 9.51 2.80 17.46
C SER A 148 9.53 1.66 18.46
N SER A 149 9.48 0.42 18.00
CA SER A 149 9.38 -0.73 18.90
C SER A 149 10.04 -1.98 18.31
N ALA A 150 10.47 -2.88 19.16
CA ALA A 150 11.03 -4.17 18.75
C ALA A 150 10.21 -5.30 19.36
N GLY A 151 9.88 -6.31 18.55
CA GLY A 151 9.05 -7.41 19.01
C GLY A 151 8.73 -8.44 17.94
N ILE A 152 7.86 -9.38 18.29
CA ILE A 152 7.38 -10.40 17.38
C ILE A 152 5.89 -10.66 17.57
N CYS A 153 5.17 -10.85 16.46
CA CYS A 153 3.85 -11.46 16.45
C CYS A 153 3.93 -12.85 15.82
N LYS A 154 3.30 -13.84 16.44
CA LYS A 154 3.12 -15.19 15.92
C LYS A 154 1.64 -15.47 15.77
N GLN A 155 1.24 -15.90 14.59
CA GLN A 155 -0.11 -16.36 14.30
C GLN A 155 -0.07 -17.83 13.94
N LEU A 156 -0.96 -18.60 14.59
CA LEU A 156 -1.23 -19.99 14.23
C LEU A 156 -2.51 -20.07 13.41
N GLY A 157 -2.40 -20.65 12.22
CA GLY A 157 -3.47 -20.80 11.23
C GLY A 157 -3.05 -20.39 9.82
N SER A 158 -4.02 -20.34 8.91
CA SER A 158 -3.78 -20.03 7.51
C SER A 158 -4.85 -19.09 6.95
N PHE A 159 -4.39 -17.96 6.40
CA PHE A 159 -5.24 -17.03 5.65
C PHE A 159 -5.86 -17.65 4.39
N ALA A 160 -5.20 -18.68 3.81
CA ALA A 160 -5.71 -19.38 2.63
C ALA A 160 -6.93 -20.24 2.97
N THR A 161 -6.90 -20.95 4.10
CA THR A 161 -8.04 -21.74 4.61
C THR A 161 -9.01 -20.90 5.44
N ARG A 162 -8.69 -19.63 5.69
CA ARG A 162 -9.45 -18.69 6.53
C ARG A 162 -9.61 -19.17 7.97
N GLN A 163 -8.72 -20.03 8.44
CA GLN A 163 -8.74 -20.53 9.81
C GLN A 163 -7.58 -19.93 10.59
N VAL A 164 -7.87 -19.40 11.77
CA VAL A 164 -6.88 -18.94 12.74
C VAL A 164 -7.22 -19.57 14.08
N SER A 165 -6.22 -20.07 14.80
CA SER A 165 -6.42 -20.59 16.15
C SER A 165 -6.03 -19.56 17.20
N SER A 166 -4.89 -18.90 17.02
CA SER A 166 -4.39 -17.92 17.98
C SER A 166 -3.42 -16.92 17.36
N ILE A 167 -3.31 -15.76 18.02
CA ILE A 167 -2.29 -14.75 17.74
C ILE A 167 -1.65 -14.35 19.07
N SER A 168 -0.31 -14.33 19.10
CA SER A 168 0.47 -13.88 20.23
C SER A 168 1.44 -12.80 19.78
N CYS A 169 1.43 -11.63 20.41
CA CYS A 169 2.37 -10.56 20.11
C CYS A 169 3.03 -10.05 21.39
N SER A 170 4.32 -9.73 21.29
CA SER A 170 5.07 -9.04 22.34
C SER A 170 6.00 -8.03 21.70
N ALA A 171 5.90 -6.77 22.12
CA ALA A 171 6.78 -5.68 21.68
C ALA A 171 7.15 -4.77 22.85
N ILE A 172 8.31 -4.12 22.73
CA ILE A 172 8.82 -3.14 23.69
C ILE A 172 9.25 -1.90 22.91
N ASP A 173 8.83 -0.72 23.37
CA ASP A 173 9.25 0.56 22.78
C ASP A 173 10.62 1.05 23.31
N GLY A 174 11.10 2.17 22.75
CA GLY A 174 12.35 2.80 23.19
C GLY A 174 12.33 3.29 24.64
N ASN A 175 11.16 3.44 25.25
CA ASN A 175 10.96 3.86 26.64
C ASN A 175 10.80 2.68 27.61
N GLY A 176 10.90 1.44 27.12
CA GLY A 176 10.72 0.22 27.91
C GLY A 176 9.26 -0.14 28.19
N LYS A 177 8.28 0.54 27.58
CA LYS A 177 6.86 0.17 27.70
C LYS A 177 6.60 -1.08 26.88
N LYS A 178 5.84 -2.00 27.49
CA LYS A 178 5.51 -3.30 26.89
C LYS A 178 4.12 -3.29 26.29
N TYR A 179 3.99 -4.00 25.18
CA TYR A 179 2.75 -4.24 24.45
C TYR A 179 2.61 -5.73 24.25
N GLU A 180 1.55 -6.32 24.80
CA GLU A 180 1.35 -7.76 24.80
C GLU A 180 -0.07 -8.08 24.34
N LEU A 181 -0.20 -9.11 23.50
CA LEU A 181 -1.47 -9.63 23.02
C LEU A 181 -1.44 -11.15 23.07
N GLN A 182 -2.51 -11.74 23.58
CA GLN A 182 -2.87 -13.14 23.38
C GLN A 182 -4.33 -13.19 22.94
N PHE A 183 -4.56 -13.62 21.70
CA PHE A 183 -5.86 -13.80 21.09
C PHE A 183 -6.13 -15.28 20.83
N GLU A 184 -7.37 -15.69 21.07
CA GLU A 184 -7.89 -17.03 20.83
C GLU A 184 -9.13 -16.92 19.94
N SER A 185 -9.14 -17.65 18.83
CA SER A 185 -10.31 -17.70 17.95
C SER A 185 -11.44 -18.52 18.56
N ASP A 186 -12.67 -18.18 18.20
CA ASP A 186 -13.86 -18.99 18.47
C ASP A 186 -14.05 -20.14 17.47
N GLY A 187 -13.13 -20.30 16.50
CA GLY A 187 -13.18 -21.32 15.45
C GLY A 187 -13.96 -20.90 14.20
N SER A 188 -14.60 -19.72 14.21
CA SER A 188 -15.28 -19.18 13.04
C SER A 188 -14.28 -18.83 11.93
N PRO A 189 -14.62 -19.07 10.65
CA PRO A 189 -13.77 -18.65 9.55
C PRO A 189 -13.57 -17.13 9.53
N MET A 190 -12.34 -16.69 9.28
CA MET A 190 -12.01 -15.27 9.12
C MET A 190 -12.71 -14.66 7.91
N ASN A 191 -13.13 -13.40 8.04
CA ASN A 191 -13.62 -12.64 6.91
C ASN A 191 -12.43 -12.01 6.17
N VAL A 192 -12.03 -12.63 5.06
CA VAL A 192 -10.88 -12.19 4.26
C VAL A 192 -11.33 -11.45 3.01
N ARG A 193 -10.88 -10.21 2.85
CA ARG A 193 -11.10 -9.35 1.70
C ARG A 193 -9.77 -9.05 1.02
N LYS A 194 -9.64 -9.44 -0.25
CA LYS A 194 -8.53 -9.00 -1.11
C LYS A 194 -8.94 -7.70 -1.79
N ILE A 195 -8.21 -6.63 -1.50
CA ILE A 195 -8.38 -5.34 -2.12
C ILE A 195 -7.45 -5.33 -3.33
N ARG A 196 -8.02 -5.39 -4.53
CA ARG A 196 -7.24 -5.22 -5.76
C ARG A 196 -7.21 -3.72 -6.06
N ARG A 197 -6.05 -3.08 -5.95
CA ARG A 197 -5.87 -1.78 -6.58
C ARG A 197 -6.06 -1.94 -8.09
N SER A 198 -6.96 -1.14 -8.66
CA SER A 198 -6.97 -0.96 -10.09
C SER A 198 -5.74 -0.13 -10.45
N SER A 199 -5.03 -0.47 -11.53
CA SER A 199 -3.91 0.37 -11.96
C SER A 199 -4.41 1.81 -12.20
N PRO A 200 -3.59 2.85 -11.96
CA PRO A 200 -3.99 4.23 -12.26
C PRO A 200 -4.49 4.41 -13.70
N LEU A 201 -3.97 3.62 -14.64
CA LEU A 201 -4.46 3.57 -16.03
C LEU A 201 -5.87 2.97 -16.14
N THR A 202 -6.15 1.90 -15.41
CA THR A 202 -7.50 1.30 -15.35
C THR A 202 -8.50 2.25 -14.71
N GLU A 203 -8.10 2.96 -13.66
CA GLU A 203 -8.94 3.94 -12.97
C GLU A 203 -9.22 5.14 -13.85
N ARG A 204 -8.19 5.69 -14.50
CA ARG A 204 -8.34 6.76 -15.49
C ARG A 204 -9.27 6.34 -16.63
N ARG A 205 -9.13 5.12 -17.15
CA ARG A 205 -10.04 4.59 -18.18
C ARG A 205 -11.48 4.48 -17.68
N ARG A 206 -11.70 3.98 -16.46
CA ARG A 206 -13.04 3.89 -15.85
C ARG A 206 -13.64 5.27 -15.61
N ALA A 207 -12.85 6.23 -15.12
CA ALA A 207 -13.28 7.61 -14.91
C ALA A 207 -13.66 8.27 -16.24
N MET A 208 -12.84 8.11 -17.28
CA MET A 208 -13.15 8.57 -18.63
C MET A 208 -14.44 7.93 -19.17
N GLN A 209 -14.64 6.62 -19.00
CA GLN A 209 -15.86 5.94 -19.42
C GLN A 209 -17.09 6.46 -18.66
N LYS A 210 -16.97 6.69 -17.35
CA LYS A 210 -18.06 7.22 -16.52
C LYS A 210 -18.40 8.66 -16.92
N ALA A 211 -17.40 9.51 -17.11
CA ALA A 211 -17.59 10.88 -17.59
C ALA A 211 -18.24 10.89 -18.98
N GLN A 212 -17.79 10.02 -19.89
CA GLN A 212 -18.39 9.89 -21.22
C GLN A 212 -19.85 9.43 -21.15
N LEU A 213 -20.17 8.47 -20.28
CA LEU A 213 -21.54 8.01 -20.05
C LEU A 213 -22.42 9.13 -19.48
N GLU A 214 -21.88 9.91 -18.54
CA GLU A 214 -22.58 11.05 -17.97
C GLU A 214 -22.86 12.13 -19.01
N CYS A 215 -21.88 12.49 -19.84
CA CYS A 215 -22.06 13.44 -20.94
C CYS A 215 -23.05 12.92 -22.00
N ARG A 216 -23.06 11.60 -22.29
CA ARG A 216 -24.10 11.01 -23.14
C ARG A 216 -25.49 11.17 -22.53
N ARG A 217 -25.64 10.90 -21.23
CA ARG A 217 -26.90 11.09 -20.48
C ARG A 217 -27.35 12.55 -20.50
N LYS A 218 -26.44 13.50 -20.30
CA LYS A 218 -26.71 14.95 -20.41
C LYS A 218 -27.21 15.31 -21.82
N ALA A 219 -26.59 14.76 -22.86
CA ALA A 219 -27.01 14.99 -24.25
C ALA A 219 -28.43 14.43 -24.53
N ASP A 220 -28.75 13.25 -24.00
CA ASP A 220 -30.09 12.65 -24.13
C ASP A 220 -31.16 13.50 -23.42
N LEU A 221 -30.88 13.96 -22.20
CA LEU A 221 -31.78 14.83 -21.44
C LEU A 221 -31.98 16.19 -22.12
N ALA A 222 -30.94 16.72 -22.75
CA ALA A 222 -30.99 17.95 -23.54
C ALA A 222 -31.57 17.75 -24.95
N LYS A 223 -31.97 16.52 -25.32
CA LYS A 223 -32.53 16.16 -26.64
C LYS A 223 -31.65 16.62 -27.81
N ILE A 224 -30.33 16.53 -27.65
CA ILE A 224 -29.38 16.92 -28.69
C ILE A 224 -29.54 16.02 -29.91
N LEU A 225 -29.68 16.62 -31.09
CA LEU A 225 -29.83 15.88 -32.35
C LEU A 225 -28.60 15.03 -32.65
N PRO A 226 -28.74 13.89 -33.36
CA PRO A 226 -27.61 13.00 -33.68
C PRO A 226 -26.44 13.71 -34.37
N ARG A 227 -26.71 14.73 -35.20
CA ARG A 227 -25.69 15.54 -35.88
C ARG A 227 -24.79 16.30 -34.91
N ASP A 228 -25.35 16.85 -33.83
CA ASP A 228 -24.66 17.75 -32.90
C ASP A 228 -24.18 17.04 -31.63
N ARG A 229 -24.58 15.77 -31.46
CA ARG A 229 -24.36 14.97 -30.26
C ARG A 229 -22.88 14.83 -29.91
N THR A 230 -22.03 14.60 -30.91
CA THR A 230 -20.58 14.44 -30.69
C THR A 230 -19.94 15.74 -30.21
N ALA A 231 -20.29 16.87 -30.82
CA ALA A 231 -19.79 18.19 -30.42
C ALA A 231 -20.20 18.53 -28.98
N TYR A 232 -21.44 18.22 -28.61
CA TYR A 232 -21.94 18.38 -27.25
C TYR A 232 -21.16 17.53 -26.24
N ILE A 233 -20.90 16.24 -26.55
CA ILE A 233 -20.17 15.35 -25.63
C ILE A 233 -18.72 15.83 -25.45
N ILE A 234 -18.04 16.29 -26.51
CA ILE A 234 -16.68 16.84 -26.43
C ILE A 234 -16.67 18.05 -25.49
N GLY A 235 -17.54 19.05 -25.73
CA GLY A 235 -17.62 20.24 -24.89
C GLY A 235 -18.00 19.93 -23.43
N CYS A 236 -18.84 18.92 -23.19
CA CYS A 236 -19.18 18.46 -21.84
C CYS A 236 -17.98 17.89 -21.09
N LEU A 237 -17.16 17.06 -21.76
CA LEU A 237 -15.96 16.47 -21.17
C LEU A 237 -14.88 17.53 -20.86
N ASP A 238 -14.75 18.53 -21.74
CA ASP A 238 -13.82 19.64 -21.54
C ASP A 238 -14.23 20.53 -20.35
N ALA A 239 -15.53 20.81 -20.21
CA ALA A 239 -16.08 21.58 -19.10
C ALA A 239 -15.92 20.86 -17.73
N ASP A 240 -16.11 19.54 -17.69
CA ASP A 240 -15.89 18.75 -16.47
C ASP A 240 -14.39 18.64 -16.11
N SER A 241 -13.48 18.75 -17.08
CA SER A 241 -12.02 18.76 -16.86
C SER A 241 -11.51 20.10 -16.30
N GLN A 242 -12.26 21.18 -16.48
CA GLN A 242 -11.88 22.54 -16.08
C GLN A 242 -12.52 23.02 -14.78
N ARG A 243 -13.39 22.22 -14.13
CA ARG A 243 -13.94 22.59 -12.82
C ARG A 243 -12.84 22.59 -11.75
N PRO A 244 -12.54 23.75 -11.13
CA PRO A 244 -11.70 23.78 -9.94
C PRO A 244 -12.41 23.06 -8.80
N ILE A 245 -11.67 22.28 -8.02
CA ILE A 245 -12.13 21.82 -6.71
C ILE A 245 -12.46 23.08 -5.90
N PRO A 246 -13.69 23.25 -5.36
CA PRO A 246 -14.00 24.42 -4.56
C PRO A 246 -13.05 24.44 -3.36
N ALA A 247 -12.33 25.56 -3.22
CA ALA A 247 -11.50 25.83 -2.06
C ALA A 247 -12.37 25.68 -0.80
N ALA A 248 -11.92 24.85 0.13
CA ALA A 248 -12.53 24.77 1.45
C ALA A 248 -12.41 26.16 2.09
N ASP A 249 -13.55 26.76 2.41
CA ASP A 249 -13.64 28.04 3.09
C ASP A 249 -12.93 27.99 4.45
N GLN A 250 -12.35 29.15 4.78
CA GLN A 250 -11.47 29.50 5.91
C GLN A 250 -12.01 29.15 7.30
#